data_AF-A0A7Y0B7P4-F1
#
_entry.id   AF-A0A7Y0B7P4-F1
#
_cell.length_a   1.000
_cell.length_b   1.000
_cell.length_c   1.000
_cell.angle_alpha   90.00
_cell.angle_beta   90.00
_cell.angle_gamma   90.00
#
_symmetry.space_group_name_H-M   'P 1'
#
loop_
_entity.id
_entity.type
_entity.pdbx_description
1 polymer ?
#
loop_
_entity_poly.entity_id
_entity_poly.type
_entity_poly.pdbx_seq_one_letter_code
_entity_poly.pdbx_strand_id
1 'polypeptide(L)'
;MTSTRRLFLGAFTAGAVTVATGAGTASAAEQAEGDVTYPGEVLARNFRTEGGTTSTFRTVSTTATSKLHALTVHQAGVAGNGVALNVVSHNPNDSAMYLSGTEKSRGTLKILHRGHADASDAGAAAISVYLDTDGVTDESGGTAAQGIFVTHSTGPTRGNLLTLRNNGVDDLVVKGSGAVGIGVAIGATPRGRVEIAQRTSPIGLLMQANEDSASRLIEIRDRTGTAKLRVLNSGALAAQNAMFGVTSGESYGGGDGVIGIRNATTVPTSDPANGGVLYAEGGALKWRGPSGAVTEIGSA
;
A
#
# COMPACT_ATOMS: atom_id res chain seq x y z
N MET A 1 -61.44 19.00 52.42
CA MET A 1 -60.03 18.60 52.58
C MET A 1 -59.61 17.84 51.32
N THR A 2 -58.89 18.49 50.42
CA THR A 2 -58.32 17.88 49.21
C THR A 2 -57.15 16.99 49.60
N SER A 3 -57.35 15.67 49.56
CA SER A 3 -56.28 14.70 49.78
C SER A 3 -55.41 14.62 48.52
N THR A 4 -54.24 15.27 48.56
CA THR A 4 -53.22 15.13 47.53
C THR A 4 -52.60 13.74 47.65
N ARG A 5 -53.10 12.75 46.90
CA ARG A 5 -52.43 11.45 46.76
C ARG A 5 -51.13 11.65 45.98
N ARG A 6 -50.01 11.77 46.71
CA ARG A 6 -48.67 11.67 46.13
C ARG A 6 -48.39 10.19 45.86
N LEU A 7 -48.37 9.82 44.59
CA LEU A 7 -47.88 8.52 44.14
C LEU A 7 -46.35 8.53 44.25
N PHE A 8 -45.81 7.90 45.30
CA PHE A 8 -44.39 7.66 45.42
C PHE A 8 -44.00 6.48 44.54
N LEU A 9 -43.41 6.79 43.39
CA LEU A 9 -42.76 5.84 42.49
C LEU A 9 -41.34 5.57 43.05
N GLY A 10 -41.22 4.60 43.95
CA GLY A 10 -39.93 4.09 44.44
C GLY A 10 -39.12 3.44 43.32
N ALA A 11 -37.79 3.36 43.49
CA ALA A 11 -36.84 2.95 42.46
C ALA A 11 -37.26 1.69 41.68
N PHE A 12 -37.51 1.84 40.38
CA PHE A 12 -37.72 0.73 39.46
C PHE A 12 -36.42 0.40 38.74
N THR A 13 -35.98 -0.85 38.87
CA THR A 13 -34.91 -1.40 38.03
C THR A 13 -35.55 -2.27 36.96
N ALA A 14 -35.51 -1.77 35.71
CA ALA A 14 -35.77 -2.44 34.43
C ALA A 14 -37.09 -3.23 34.22
N GLY A 15 -38.01 -2.64 33.45
CA GLY A 15 -39.16 -3.27 32.81
C GLY A 15 -40.01 -2.20 32.10
N ALA A 16 -40.67 -2.51 30.99
CA ALA A 16 -41.63 -1.59 30.37
C ALA A 16 -42.73 -1.27 31.40
N VAL A 17 -42.89 0.01 31.76
CA VAL A 17 -43.91 0.44 32.72
C VAL A 17 -45.25 0.47 32.01
N THR A 18 -46.08 -0.55 32.25
CA THR A 18 -47.52 -0.47 31.96
C THR A 18 -48.21 0.12 33.18
N VAL A 19 -48.67 1.38 33.09
CA VAL A 19 -49.51 1.97 34.15
C VAL A 19 -50.94 1.43 34.00
N ALA A 20 -51.30 0.42 34.78
CA ALA A 20 -52.69 -0.04 34.87
C ALA A 20 -53.49 0.91 35.79
N THR A 21 -54.52 1.58 35.25
CA THR A 21 -55.40 2.49 36.01
C THR A 21 -56.59 1.77 36.67
N GLY A 22 -56.40 0.55 37.18
CA GLY A 22 -57.48 -0.27 37.76
C GLY A 22 -56.98 -1.32 38.76
N ALA A 23 -57.90 -1.89 39.54
CA ALA A 23 -57.61 -2.92 40.54
C ALA A 23 -57.26 -4.25 39.87
N GLY A 24 -56.00 -4.41 39.48
CA GLY A 24 -55.41 -5.66 39.00
C GLY A 24 -54.04 -5.87 39.62
N THR A 25 -53.68 -7.11 39.91
CA THR A 25 -52.31 -7.49 40.26
C THR A 25 -51.41 -7.24 39.05
N ALA A 26 -50.33 -6.50 39.21
CA ALA A 26 -49.34 -6.32 38.14
C ALA A 26 -48.77 -7.69 37.76
N SER A 27 -49.09 -8.17 36.56
CA SER A 27 -48.36 -9.28 35.94
C SER A 27 -46.95 -8.82 35.63
N ALA A 28 -45.98 -9.74 35.67
CA ALA A 28 -44.71 -9.50 34.98
C ALA A 28 -45.04 -9.07 33.55
N ALA A 29 -44.33 -8.06 33.01
CA ALA A 29 -44.52 -7.66 31.63
C ALA A 29 -44.45 -8.91 30.76
N GLU A 30 -45.57 -9.28 30.14
CA GLU A 30 -45.63 -10.43 29.24
C GLU A 30 -44.52 -10.24 28.20
N GLN A 31 -43.65 -11.23 28.06
CA GLN A 31 -42.79 -11.28 26.89
C GLN A 31 -43.74 -11.29 25.69
N ALA A 32 -43.65 -10.28 24.83
CA ALA A 32 -44.34 -10.36 23.56
C ALA A 32 -43.77 -11.57 22.81
N GLU A 33 -44.55 -12.64 22.69
CA GLU A 33 -44.20 -13.80 21.89
C GLU A 33 -44.34 -13.43 20.40
N GLY A 34 -43.26 -13.59 19.63
CA GLY A 34 -43.23 -13.30 18.20
C GLY A 34 -42.71 -11.91 17.83
N ASP A 35 -42.86 -11.56 16.55
CA ASP A 35 -42.32 -10.31 15.99
C ASP A 35 -43.13 -9.09 16.45
N VAL A 36 -42.46 -8.11 17.04
CA VAL A 36 -43.05 -6.82 17.45
C VAL A 36 -42.67 -5.74 16.45
N THR A 37 -43.66 -5.08 15.84
CA THR A 37 -43.45 -3.98 14.90
C THR A 37 -43.79 -2.64 15.56
N TYR A 38 -42.82 -1.72 15.57
CA TYR A 38 -43.03 -0.33 15.98
C TYR A 38 -43.16 0.55 14.72
N PRO A 39 -44.30 1.24 14.49
CA PRO A 39 -44.51 2.07 13.30
C PRO A 39 -43.74 3.41 13.31
N GLY A 40 -43.08 3.75 14.42
CA GLY A 40 -42.32 5.00 14.60
C GLY A 40 -40.90 4.75 15.13
N GLU A 41 -40.18 5.84 15.41
CA GLU A 41 -38.82 5.78 15.97
C GLU A 41 -38.82 5.14 17.36
N VAL A 42 -37.82 4.29 17.61
CA VAL A 42 -37.57 3.68 18.92
C VAL A 42 -36.35 4.34 19.54
N LEU A 43 -36.55 5.06 20.64
CA LEU A 43 -35.48 5.62 21.46
C LEU A 43 -35.23 4.73 22.68
N ALA A 44 -33.99 4.26 22.83
CA ALA A 44 -33.58 3.44 23.96
C ALA A 44 -32.18 3.84 24.45
N ARG A 45 -31.86 3.51 25.71
CA ARG A 45 -30.51 3.72 26.27
C ARG A 45 -29.50 2.72 25.71
N ASN A 46 -29.95 1.52 25.37
CA ASN A 46 -29.15 0.47 24.75
C ASN A 46 -30.04 -0.46 23.90
N PHE A 47 -29.42 -1.13 22.93
CA PHE A 47 -30.00 -2.22 22.15
C PHE A 47 -29.08 -3.43 22.27
N ARG A 48 -29.64 -4.60 22.62
CA ARG A 48 -28.88 -5.84 22.82
C ARG A 48 -29.71 -7.02 22.33
N THR A 49 -29.05 -7.93 21.65
CA THR A 49 -29.62 -9.19 21.14
C THR A 49 -28.81 -10.35 21.69
N GLU A 50 -29.48 -11.40 22.13
CA GLU A 50 -28.87 -12.64 22.63
C GLU A 50 -29.52 -13.86 21.95
N GLY A 51 -28.92 -15.05 22.10
CA GLY A 51 -29.59 -16.31 21.74
C GLY A 51 -29.58 -16.69 20.25
N GLY A 52 -28.48 -16.44 19.53
CA GLY A 52 -28.26 -16.99 18.18
C GLY A 52 -29.04 -16.30 17.04
N THR A 53 -29.69 -15.17 17.32
CA THR A 53 -30.39 -14.36 16.32
C THR A 53 -29.52 -13.21 15.81
N THR A 54 -29.81 -12.72 14.60
CA THR A 54 -29.04 -11.65 13.95
C THR A 54 -29.69 -10.29 14.21
N SER A 55 -28.91 -9.33 14.71
CA SER A 55 -29.30 -7.91 14.70
C SER A 55 -29.14 -7.33 13.30
N THR A 56 -30.15 -6.61 12.80
CA THR A 56 -30.07 -5.97 11.49
C THR A 56 -30.44 -4.48 11.59
N PHE A 57 -29.67 -3.64 10.90
CA PHE A 57 -29.96 -2.22 10.72
C PHE A 57 -30.05 -1.95 9.23
N ARG A 58 -31.23 -1.57 8.75
CA ARG A 58 -31.49 -1.41 7.32
C ARG A 58 -32.30 -0.16 7.08
N THR A 59 -31.84 0.65 6.13
CA THR A 59 -32.62 1.75 5.57
C THR A 59 -32.97 1.42 4.13
N VAL A 60 -34.22 1.70 3.75
CA VAL A 60 -34.66 1.67 2.35
C VAL A 60 -34.76 3.12 1.89
N SER A 61 -33.87 3.54 0.99
CA SER A 61 -33.99 4.85 0.35
C SER A 61 -34.74 4.71 -0.96
N THR A 62 -35.67 5.63 -1.22
CA THR A 62 -36.37 5.76 -2.50
C THR A 62 -35.75 6.88 -3.33
N THR A 63 -36.08 6.96 -4.62
CA THR A 63 -35.65 8.07 -5.49
C THR A 63 -36.11 9.46 -5.02
N ALA A 64 -37.05 9.53 -4.06
CA ALA A 64 -37.57 10.75 -3.47
C ALA A 64 -36.88 11.17 -2.15
N THR A 65 -35.95 10.36 -1.61
CA THR A 65 -35.25 10.63 -0.34
C THR A 65 -33.77 10.91 -0.54
N SER A 66 -33.22 11.84 0.24
CA SER A 66 -31.78 12.09 0.37
C SER A 66 -31.04 10.79 0.76
N LYS A 67 -29.74 10.72 0.46
CA LYS A 67 -28.91 9.55 0.80
C LYS A 67 -28.87 9.40 2.32
N LEU A 68 -29.60 8.41 2.86
CA LEU A 68 -29.59 8.06 4.27
C LEU A 68 -28.51 7.01 4.56
N HIS A 69 -27.90 7.06 5.75
CA HIS A 69 -27.09 5.98 6.28
C HIS A 69 -27.98 4.91 6.92
N ALA A 70 -27.61 3.64 6.79
CA ALA A 70 -28.31 2.55 7.48
C ALA A 70 -27.98 2.51 8.99
N LEU A 71 -26.77 2.93 9.35
CA LEU A 71 -26.27 2.99 10.72
C LEU A 71 -25.26 4.13 10.83
N THR A 72 -25.28 4.84 11.95
CA THR A 72 -24.23 5.78 12.35
C THR A 72 -23.84 5.48 13.79
N VAL A 73 -22.55 5.24 14.02
CA VAL A 73 -22.00 4.95 15.34
C VAL A 73 -21.02 6.06 15.70
N HIS A 74 -21.19 6.68 16.86
CA HIS A 74 -20.46 7.89 17.23
C HIS A 74 -19.98 7.83 18.68
N GLN A 75 -18.66 7.79 18.86
CA GLN A 75 -18.02 8.07 20.13
C GLN A 75 -17.79 9.57 20.25
N ALA A 76 -18.55 10.23 21.13
CA ALA A 76 -18.46 11.67 21.36
C ALA A 76 -17.53 12.05 22.53
N GLY A 77 -17.07 11.06 23.31
CA GLY A 77 -16.11 11.26 24.38
C GLY A 77 -14.75 11.74 23.86
N VAL A 78 -14.11 12.66 24.58
CA VAL A 78 -12.84 13.30 24.21
C VAL A 78 -11.62 12.77 24.98
N ALA A 79 -11.82 11.77 25.84
CA ALA A 79 -10.78 11.15 26.66
C ALA A 79 -11.11 9.68 26.97
N GLY A 80 -10.09 8.90 27.34
CA GLY A 80 -10.21 7.48 27.69
C GLY A 80 -10.05 6.52 26.50
N ASN A 81 -10.37 5.25 26.73
CA ASN A 81 -10.07 4.15 25.79
C ASN A 81 -11.30 3.66 25.01
N GLY A 82 -12.42 4.39 25.05
CA GLY A 82 -13.64 3.99 24.37
C GLY A 82 -13.53 4.17 22.85
N VAL A 83 -13.82 3.11 22.09
CA VAL A 83 -13.87 3.17 20.62
C VAL A 83 -15.30 3.35 20.12
N ALA A 84 -15.48 3.87 18.91
CA ALA A 84 -16.81 4.01 18.31
C ALA A 84 -17.43 2.64 17.97
N LEU A 85 -16.65 1.75 17.35
CA LEU A 85 -17.10 0.41 16.96
C LEU A 85 -16.00 -0.61 17.28
N ASN A 86 -16.36 -1.68 17.97
CA ASN A 86 -15.51 -2.84 18.22
C ASN A 86 -16.17 -4.08 17.62
N VAL A 87 -15.45 -4.83 16.79
CA VAL A 87 -15.94 -6.05 16.12
C VAL A 87 -14.96 -7.17 16.42
N VAL A 88 -15.46 -8.25 17.00
CA VAL A 88 -14.65 -9.41 17.41
C VAL A 88 -15.35 -10.68 16.93
N SER A 89 -14.57 -11.60 16.36
CA SER A 89 -15.04 -12.93 15.96
C SER A 89 -14.10 -13.98 16.53
N HIS A 90 -14.68 -15.07 17.02
CA HIS A 90 -13.95 -16.28 17.39
C HIS A 90 -14.23 -17.42 16.38
N ASN A 91 -14.89 -17.14 15.25
CA ASN A 91 -15.16 -18.14 14.22
C ASN A 91 -13.95 -18.23 13.27
N PRO A 92 -13.18 -19.34 13.27
CA PRO A 92 -11.99 -19.48 12.43
C PRO A 92 -12.33 -19.75 10.95
N ASN A 93 -13.58 -20.10 10.64
CA ASN A 93 -13.98 -20.51 9.29
C ASN A 93 -14.52 -19.36 8.44
N ASP A 94 -14.54 -18.13 8.99
CA ASP A 94 -15.18 -17.00 8.33
C ASP A 94 -14.51 -15.67 8.67
N SER A 95 -14.74 -14.64 7.87
CA SER A 95 -14.24 -13.29 8.10
C SER A 95 -14.99 -12.62 9.26
N ALA A 96 -14.25 -11.97 10.16
CA ALA A 96 -14.87 -11.19 11.24
C ALA A 96 -15.75 -10.04 10.74
N MET A 97 -15.45 -9.52 9.54
CA MET A 97 -16.22 -8.47 8.89
C MET A 97 -16.20 -8.66 7.37
N TYR A 98 -17.38 -8.67 6.76
CA TYR A 98 -17.54 -8.49 5.31
C TYR A 98 -17.96 -7.05 5.01
N LEU A 99 -17.40 -6.50 3.93
CA LEU A 99 -17.80 -5.22 3.37
C LEU A 99 -17.84 -5.32 1.86
N SER A 100 -18.96 -4.94 1.25
CA SER A 100 -19.15 -4.96 -0.20
C SER A 100 -19.89 -3.70 -0.66
N GLY A 101 -19.46 -3.16 -1.80
CA GLY A 101 -19.98 -1.95 -2.41
C GLY A 101 -19.82 -1.97 -3.93
N THR A 102 -20.45 -1.01 -4.60
CA THR A 102 -20.50 -0.92 -6.07
C THR A 102 -20.28 0.52 -6.52
N GLU A 103 -19.28 1.16 -5.92
CA GLU A 103 -18.99 2.57 -6.12
C GLU A 103 -18.44 2.83 -7.53
N LYS A 104 -18.98 3.84 -8.23
CA LYS A 104 -18.45 4.27 -9.54
C LYS A 104 -17.21 5.16 -9.44
N SER A 105 -17.05 5.89 -8.33
CA SER A 105 -16.02 6.94 -8.20
C SER A 105 -15.64 7.25 -6.74
N ARG A 106 -15.73 6.24 -5.86
CA ARG A 106 -15.39 6.31 -4.43
C ARG A 106 -14.74 4.99 -4.02
N GLY A 107 -14.09 4.97 -2.86
CA GLY A 107 -13.68 3.70 -2.24
C GLY A 107 -14.86 3.07 -1.49
N THR A 108 -14.95 1.74 -1.52
CA THR A 108 -15.92 0.96 -0.76
C THR A 108 -15.78 1.19 0.74
N LEU A 109 -14.53 1.20 1.23
CA LEU A 109 -14.17 1.70 2.55
C LEU A 109 -13.42 3.02 2.39
N LYS A 110 -13.89 4.08 3.05
CA LYS A 110 -13.21 5.37 3.11
C LYS A 110 -12.86 5.71 4.55
N ILE A 111 -11.56 5.82 4.83
CA ILE A 111 -11.02 6.17 6.14
C ILE A 111 -10.42 7.58 6.05
N LEU A 112 -10.60 8.36 7.11
CA LEU A 112 -10.00 9.68 7.29
C LEU A 112 -9.40 9.75 8.69
N HIS A 113 -8.08 9.92 8.77
CA HIS A 113 -7.43 10.43 9.97
C HIS A 113 -7.48 11.95 9.93
N ARG A 114 -8.03 12.58 10.97
CA ARG A 114 -7.99 14.05 11.13
C ARG A 114 -6.74 14.37 11.94
N GLY A 115 -5.70 14.80 11.25
CA GLY A 115 -4.43 15.11 11.91
C GLY A 115 -4.45 16.40 12.71
N HIS A 116 -3.31 16.69 13.34
CA HIS A 116 -3.13 17.88 14.18
C HIS A 116 -2.18 18.87 13.49
N ALA A 117 -2.49 20.17 13.56
CA ALA A 117 -1.72 21.21 12.86
C ALA A 117 -0.26 21.32 13.36
N ASP A 118 0.01 20.86 14.58
CA ASP A 118 1.34 20.81 15.20
C ASP A 118 2.10 19.51 14.92
N ALA A 119 1.54 18.61 14.09
CA ALA A 119 2.11 17.30 13.77
C ALA A 119 2.39 16.41 15.01
N SER A 120 1.60 16.58 16.08
CA SER A 120 1.69 15.77 17.30
C SER A 120 1.23 14.31 17.13
N ASP A 121 0.76 13.94 15.94
CA ASP A 121 0.23 12.63 15.57
C ASP A 121 1.25 11.70 14.90
N ALA A 122 2.55 11.90 15.13
CA ALA A 122 3.62 11.11 14.52
C ALA A 122 3.54 9.59 14.78
N GLY A 123 2.85 9.17 15.84
CA GLY A 123 2.59 7.75 16.15
C GLY A 123 1.23 7.23 15.66
N ALA A 124 0.41 8.06 15.01
CA ALA A 124 -0.91 7.68 14.52
C ALA A 124 -0.85 7.07 13.12
N ALA A 125 -1.88 6.29 12.77
CA ALA A 125 -2.05 5.74 11.43
C ALA A 125 -3.53 5.73 11.04
N ALA A 126 -3.81 5.88 9.75
CA ALA A 126 -5.17 5.68 9.24
C ALA A 126 -5.58 4.19 9.30
N ILE A 127 -4.62 3.28 9.10
CA ILE A 127 -4.80 1.82 9.18
C ILE A 127 -3.59 1.25 9.92
N SER A 128 -3.85 0.45 10.96
CA SER A 128 -2.84 -0.36 11.65
C SER A 128 -3.28 -1.82 11.59
N VAL A 129 -2.36 -2.72 11.23
CA VAL A 129 -2.59 -4.16 11.13
C VAL A 129 -1.55 -4.85 11.99
N TYR A 130 -2.00 -5.70 12.91
CA TYR A 130 -1.16 -6.50 13.78
C TYR A 130 -1.54 -7.98 13.61
N LEU A 131 -0.54 -8.84 13.52
CA LEU A 131 -0.71 -10.28 13.39
C LEU A 131 -0.18 -10.93 14.66
N ASP A 132 -1.04 -11.66 15.36
CA ASP A 132 -0.74 -12.27 16.65
C ASP A 132 -0.97 -13.78 16.62
N THR A 133 -0.41 -14.49 17.59
CA THR A 133 -0.65 -15.92 17.82
C THR A 133 -1.24 -16.10 19.21
N ASP A 134 -2.49 -16.56 19.28
CA ASP A 134 -3.16 -16.78 20.56
C ASP A 134 -2.43 -17.85 21.39
N GLY A 135 -2.40 -17.64 22.71
CA GLY A 135 -1.81 -18.56 23.68
C GLY A 135 -0.28 -18.68 23.68
N VAL A 136 0.43 -17.84 22.92
CA VAL A 136 1.90 -17.82 22.89
C VAL A 136 2.42 -16.61 23.67
N THR A 137 3.11 -16.86 24.77
CA THR A 137 3.70 -15.80 25.64
C THR A 137 5.22 -15.68 25.51
N ASP A 138 5.83 -16.51 24.67
CA ASP A 138 7.26 -16.52 24.38
C ASP A 138 7.51 -16.45 22.87
N GLU A 139 8.75 -16.30 22.45
CA GLU A 139 9.11 -16.22 21.02
C GLU A 139 9.06 -17.60 20.31
N SER A 140 8.46 -18.63 20.94
CA SER A 140 8.49 -20.02 20.43
C SER A 140 7.41 -20.34 19.39
N GLY A 141 6.36 -19.53 19.33
CA GLY A 141 5.28 -19.62 18.34
C GLY A 141 5.38 -18.59 17.23
N GLY A 142 4.50 -18.71 16.23
CA GLY A 142 4.42 -17.73 15.14
C GLY A 142 3.20 -17.97 14.23
N THR A 143 2.80 -16.91 13.53
CA THR A 143 1.70 -16.92 12.57
C THR A 143 2.21 -16.80 11.14
N ALA A 144 1.66 -17.60 10.23
CA ALA A 144 1.90 -17.50 8.79
C ALA A 144 0.87 -16.62 8.07
N ALA A 145 0.03 -15.89 8.84
CA ALA A 145 -0.98 -15.00 8.28
C ALA A 145 -0.35 -13.92 7.38
N GLN A 146 -1.06 -13.56 6.32
CA GLN A 146 -0.67 -12.45 5.45
C GLN A 146 -1.21 -11.13 6.03
N GLY A 147 -0.47 -10.03 5.85
CA GLY A 147 -0.95 -8.70 6.23
C GLY A 147 -2.03 -8.19 5.26
N ILE A 148 -1.61 -7.69 4.10
CA ILE A 148 -2.51 -7.16 3.07
C ILE A 148 -2.47 -8.05 1.83
N PHE A 149 -3.62 -8.60 1.43
CA PHE A 149 -3.79 -9.38 0.22
C PHE A 149 -4.76 -8.67 -0.73
N VAL A 150 -4.32 -8.42 -1.98
CA VAL A 150 -5.11 -7.75 -3.02
C VAL A 150 -5.14 -8.64 -4.25
N THR A 151 -6.34 -8.97 -4.71
CA THR A 151 -6.56 -9.77 -5.91
C THR A 151 -7.78 -9.30 -6.69
N HIS A 152 -7.96 -9.84 -7.89
CA HIS A 152 -9.20 -9.73 -8.63
C HIS A 152 -9.54 -11.11 -9.23
N SER A 153 -10.71 -11.63 -8.91
CA SER A 153 -11.07 -13.03 -9.17
C SER A 153 -11.65 -13.29 -10.57
N THR A 154 -12.17 -12.27 -11.26
CA THR A 154 -12.84 -12.42 -12.56
C THR A 154 -12.03 -11.91 -13.76
N GLY A 155 -10.73 -11.64 -13.57
CA GLY A 155 -9.81 -11.13 -14.60
C GLY A 155 -8.86 -10.05 -14.06
N PRO A 156 -7.83 -9.59 -14.78
CA PRO A 156 -6.98 -8.52 -14.29
C PRO A 156 -7.74 -7.18 -14.26
N THR A 157 -7.69 -6.48 -13.12
CA THR A 157 -8.20 -5.11 -13.07
C THR A 157 -7.36 -4.17 -13.94
N ARG A 158 -8.02 -3.16 -14.53
CA ARG A 158 -7.36 -2.12 -15.32
C ARG A 158 -6.82 -0.97 -14.47
N GLY A 159 -7.29 -0.88 -13.22
CA GLY A 159 -6.87 0.14 -12.27
C GLY A 159 -5.48 -0.14 -11.69
N ASN A 160 -4.98 0.79 -10.88
CA ASN A 160 -3.79 0.53 -10.07
C ASN A 160 -4.13 -0.46 -8.95
N LEU A 161 -3.20 -1.35 -8.61
CA LEU A 161 -3.31 -2.26 -7.45
C LEU A 161 -2.99 -1.53 -6.14
N LEU A 162 -2.01 -0.62 -6.18
CA LEU A 162 -1.60 0.23 -5.07
C LEU A 162 -1.30 1.63 -5.60
N THR A 163 -1.65 2.66 -4.83
CA THR A 163 -1.35 4.05 -5.15
C THR A 163 -1.14 4.84 -3.86
N LEU A 164 0.07 5.36 -3.67
CA LEU A 164 0.43 6.29 -2.61
C LEU A 164 0.72 7.65 -3.24
N ARG A 165 0.01 8.69 -2.78
CA ARG A 165 0.07 10.05 -3.31
C ARG A 165 0.09 11.05 -2.17
N ASN A 166 1.15 11.84 -2.12
CA ASN A 166 1.31 12.94 -1.17
C ASN A 166 1.79 14.21 -1.86
N ASN A 167 2.78 14.10 -2.76
CA ASN A 167 3.53 15.25 -3.25
C ASN A 167 3.09 15.74 -4.65
N GLY A 168 1.79 15.62 -4.97
CA GLY A 168 1.27 15.94 -6.32
C GLY A 168 1.79 14.99 -7.42
N VAL A 169 2.27 13.81 -7.02
CA VAL A 169 2.82 12.75 -7.86
C VAL A 169 2.31 11.40 -7.37
N ASP A 170 2.49 10.37 -8.19
CA ASP A 170 2.44 8.99 -7.72
C ASP A 170 3.79 8.69 -7.04
N ASP A 171 3.88 8.92 -5.72
CA ASP A 171 5.10 8.67 -4.93
C ASP A 171 5.49 7.19 -5.00
N LEU A 172 4.49 6.32 -4.91
CA LEU A 172 4.58 4.90 -5.24
C LEU A 172 3.29 4.45 -5.91
N VAL A 173 3.40 3.78 -7.05
CA VAL A 173 2.26 3.17 -7.73
C VAL A 173 2.60 1.78 -8.24
N VAL A 174 1.68 0.84 -8.04
CA VAL A 174 1.68 -0.47 -8.70
C VAL A 174 0.50 -0.52 -9.65
N LYS A 175 0.76 -0.57 -10.95
CA LYS A 175 -0.27 -0.60 -11.99
C LYS A 175 -0.96 -1.97 -12.03
N GLY A 176 -2.15 -2.05 -12.65
CA GLY A 176 -2.83 -3.33 -12.91
C GLY A 176 -2.00 -4.32 -13.76
N SER A 177 -1.02 -3.81 -14.52
CA SER A 177 -0.03 -4.62 -15.25
C SER A 177 1.11 -5.17 -14.37
N GLY A 178 1.19 -4.78 -13.10
CA GLY A 178 2.30 -5.10 -12.21
C GLY A 178 3.58 -4.30 -12.49
N ALA A 179 3.51 -3.21 -13.26
CA ALA A 179 4.60 -2.24 -13.38
C ALA A 179 4.62 -1.31 -12.16
N VAL A 180 5.81 -0.93 -11.71
CA VAL A 180 6.03 -0.08 -10.53
C VAL A 180 6.59 1.27 -10.96
N GLY A 181 5.99 2.35 -10.48
CA GLY A 181 6.49 3.71 -10.63
C GLY A 181 6.81 4.33 -9.27
N ILE A 182 7.95 5.03 -9.19
CA ILE A 182 8.39 5.78 -8.00
C ILE A 182 8.63 7.24 -8.42
N GLY A 183 7.87 8.17 -7.84
CA GLY A 183 7.96 9.61 -8.14
C GLY A 183 7.43 10.02 -9.53
N VAL A 184 6.67 9.14 -10.20
CA VAL A 184 6.15 9.39 -11.56
C VAL A 184 4.98 10.38 -11.53
N ALA A 185 4.71 11.05 -12.65
CA ALA A 185 3.54 11.93 -12.75
C ALA A 185 2.24 11.15 -12.47
N ILE A 186 1.25 11.80 -11.84
CA ILE A 186 -0.03 11.18 -11.51
C ILE A 186 -0.66 10.56 -12.76
N GLY A 187 -0.95 9.26 -12.68
CA GLY A 187 -1.61 8.53 -13.77
C GLY A 187 -0.69 8.12 -14.92
N ALA A 188 0.61 8.45 -14.85
CA ALA A 188 1.58 8.00 -15.84
C ALA A 188 1.65 6.46 -15.91
N THR A 189 2.06 5.98 -17.09
CA THR A 189 2.39 4.57 -17.30
C THR A 189 3.89 4.42 -17.16
N PRO A 190 4.38 3.60 -16.21
CA PRO A 190 5.81 3.32 -16.09
C PRO A 190 6.38 2.81 -17.42
N ARG A 191 7.53 3.35 -17.84
CA ARG A 191 8.23 3.06 -19.11
C ARG A 191 8.96 1.71 -19.08
N GLY A 192 9.06 1.10 -17.91
CA GLY A 192 9.63 -0.22 -17.69
C GLY A 192 8.89 -0.96 -16.58
N ARG A 193 9.40 -2.12 -16.18
CA ARG A 193 8.83 -2.86 -15.03
C ARG A 193 8.99 -2.10 -13.72
N VAL A 194 10.08 -1.35 -13.60
CA VAL A 194 10.32 -0.38 -12.53
C VAL A 194 10.80 0.91 -13.18
N GLU A 195 10.15 2.02 -12.87
CA GLU A 195 10.61 3.36 -13.24
C GLU A 195 10.82 4.22 -12.00
N ILE A 196 12.01 4.82 -11.91
CA ILE A 196 12.35 5.84 -10.91
C ILE A 196 12.50 7.16 -11.66
N ALA A 197 11.59 8.10 -11.39
CA ALA A 197 11.63 9.42 -12.01
C ALA A 197 12.28 10.41 -11.03
N GLN A 198 13.48 10.89 -11.36
CA GLN A 198 14.11 11.97 -10.59
C GLN A 198 13.25 13.23 -10.65
N ARG A 199 13.01 13.83 -9.48
CA ARG A 199 12.23 15.07 -9.33
C ARG A 199 13.14 16.21 -8.85
N THR A 200 12.70 16.96 -7.85
CA THR A 200 13.40 18.15 -7.34
C THR A 200 14.65 17.83 -6.52
N SER A 201 14.88 16.56 -6.17
CA SER A 201 16.12 16.09 -5.53
C SER A 201 17.28 16.11 -6.52
N PRO A 202 18.51 16.46 -6.09
CA PRO A 202 19.71 16.35 -6.93
C PRO A 202 20.06 14.88 -7.28
N ILE A 203 19.54 13.91 -6.53
CA ILE A 203 19.82 12.48 -6.72
C ILE A 203 18.49 11.74 -6.95
N GLY A 204 18.36 11.05 -8.09
CA GLY A 204 17.18 10.25 -8.43
C GLY A 204 17.19 8.83 -7.85
N LEU A 205 18.36 8.20 -7.79
CA LEU A 205 18.59 6.90 -7.15
C LEU A 205 19.92 6.98 -6.40
N LEU A 206 19.88 6.80 -5.08
CA LEU A 206 21.08 6.66 -4.24
C LEU A 206 21.22 5.21 -3.82
N MET A 207 22.37 4.62 -4.13
CA MET A 207 22.77 3.29 -3.67
C MET A 207 24.13 3.44 -3.01
N GLN A 208 24.21 3.21 -1.70
CA GLN A 208 25.38 3.49 -0.89
C GLN A 208 25.82 2.24 -0.12
N ALA A 209 27.14 2.06 -0.01
CA ALA A 209 27.73 1.00 0.81
C ALA A 209 27.74 1.43 2.28
N ASN A 210 27.39 0.50 3.17
CA ASN A 210 27.62 0.66 4.60
C ASN A 210 29.02 0.13 4.95
N GLU A 211 29.66 0.71 5.96
CA GLU A 211 31.04 0.37 6.37
C GLU A 211 31.23 -1.13 6.65
N ASP A 212 30.19 -1.82 7.12
CA ASP A 212 30.22 -3.25 7.48
C ASP A 212 29.88 -4.22 6.33
N SER A 213 29.63 -3.73 5.11
CA SER A 213 29.16 -4.58 4.00
C SER A 213 30.25 -4.87 2.98
N ALA A 214 30.75 -6.11 2.93
CA ALA A 214 31.65 -6.60 1.87
C ALA A 214 30.94 -6.92 0.53
N SER A 215 29.67 -6.52 0.38
CA SER A 215 28.82 -6.92 -0.75
C SER A 215 28.85 -5.94 -1.94
N ARG A 216 28.08 -6.25 -2.99
CA ARG A 216 27.93 -5.45 -4.21
C ARG A 216 26.76 -4.46 -4.03
N LEU A 217 26.90 -3.26 -4.58
CA LEU A 217 25.81 -2.27 -4.62
C LEU A 217 24.82 -2.59 -5.72
N ILE A 218 25.31 -2.90 -6.92
CA ILE A 218 24.50 -3.24 -8.08
C ILE A 218 25.05 -4.52 -8.70
N GLU A 219 24.17 -5.41 -9.13
CA GLU A 219 24.54 -6.59 -9.91
C GLU A 219 23.51 -6.82 -11.02
N ILE A 220 23.99 -6.80 -12.26
CA ILE A 220 23.19 -7.07 -13.45
C ILE A 220 23.57 -8.46 -13.95
N ARG A 221 22.58 -9.34 -14.06
CA ARG A 221 22.73 -10.73 -14.49
C ARG A 221 22.05 -10.97 -15.83
N ASP A 222 22.58 -11.94 -16.57
CA ASP A 222 21.90 -12.48 -17.73
C ASP A 222 20.75 -13.43 -17.32
N ARG A 223 20.02 -13.93 -18.31
CA ARG A 223 18.90 -14.87 -18.13
C ARG A 223 19.29 -16.20 -17.46
N THR A 224 20.57 -16.53 -17.40
CA THR A 224 21.09 -17.72 -16.72
C THR A 224 21.58 -17.42 -15.30
N GLY A 225 21.46 -16.17 -14.85
CA GLY A 225 21.86 -15.75 -13.52
C GLY A 225 23.35 -15.39 -13.40
N THR A 226 24.11 -15.40 -14.49
CA THR A 226 25.53 -15.00 -14.49
C THR A 226 25.63 -13.48 -14.53
N ALA A 227 26.39 -12.90 -13.61
CA ALA A 227 26.54 -11.46 -13.57
C ALA A 227 27.53 -10.92 -14.58
N LYS A 228 27.10 -9.86 -15.28
CA LYS A 228 27.79 -9.22 -16.40
C LYS A 228 28.36 -7.85 -16.02
N LEU A 229 27.64 -7.10 -15.19
CA LEU A 229 28.08 -5.82 -14.66
C LEU A 229 27.80 -5.73 -13.16
N ARG A 230 28.76 -5.22 -12.41
CA ARG A 230 28.65 -5.01 -10.97
C ARG A 230 29.20 -3.64 -10.59
N VAL A 231 28.60 -3.04 -9.56
CA VAL A 231 29.22 -1.95 -8.80
C VAL A 231 29.61 -2.52 -7.45
N LEU A 232 30.91 -2.54 -7.16
CA LEU A 232 31.46 -3.05 -5.90
C LEU A 232 31.22 -2.04 -4.76
N ASN A 233 31.38 -2.48 -3.51
CA ASN A 233 31.34 -1.60 -2.33
C ASN A 233 32.28 -0.38 -2.50
N SER A 234 33.44 -0.58 -3.13
CA SER A 234 34.45 0.46 -3.36
C SER A 234 34.03 1.50 -4.41
N GLY A 235 32.85 1.35 -5.01
CA GLY A 235 32.41 2.14 -6.16
C GLY A 235 33.01 1.67 -7.49
N ALA A 236 33.91 0.69 -7.48
CA ALA A 236 34.51 0.17 -8.71
C ALA A 236 33.46 -0.51 -9.60
N LEU A 237 33.49 -0.18 -10.89
CA LEU A 237 32.74 -0.90 -11.91
C LEU A 237 33.50 -2.17 -12.28
N ALA A 238 32.91 -3.32 -11.99
CA ALA A 238 33.47 -4.62 -12.34
C ALA A 238 32.62 -5.27 -13.43
N ALA A 239 33.20 -5.39 -14.63
CA ALA A 239 32.64 -6.16 -15.74
C ALA A 239 33.55 -7.37 -16.00
N GLN A 240 32.96 -8.50 -16.43
CA GLN A 240 33.76 -9.67 -16.79
C GLN A 240 34.57 -9.41 -18.07
N ASN A 241 33.88 -8.95 -19.11
CA ASN A 241 34.46 -8.35 -20.31
C ASN A 241 33.69 -7.06 -20.59
N ALA A 242 34.31 -6.10 -21.27
CA ALA A 242 33.65 -4.87 -21.71
C ALA A 242 33.78 -4.71 -23.23
N MET A 243 32.66 -4.53 -23.94
CA MET A 243 32.69 -4.23 -25.38
C MET A 243 32.07 -2.86 -25.66
N PHE A 244 32.79 -2.03 -26.39
CA PHE A 244 32.32 -0.70 -26.78
C PHE A 244 31.90 -0.68 -28.26
N GLY A 245 30.79 0.02 -28.56
CA GLY A 245 30.28 0.21 -29.92
C GLY A 245 29.43 -0.95 -30.48
N VAL A 246 28.89 -1.81 -29.63
CA VAL A 246 28.06 -2.96 -30.07
C VAL A 246 26.65 -2.51 -30.42
N THR A 247 26.19 -2.83 -31.63
CA THR A 247 24.79 -2.64 -32.08
C THR A 247 24.04 -3.97 -32.20
N SER A 248 24.75 -5.09 -32.36
CA SER A 248 24.22 -6.46 -32.33
C SER A 248 25.36 -7.47 -32.20
N GLY A 249 25.23 -8.45 -31.30
CA GLY A 249 26.18 -9.56 -31.14
C GLY A 249 27.51 -9.14 -30.51
N GLU A 250 27.65 -9.39 -29.22
CA GLU A 250 28.94 -9.23 -28.53
C GLU A 250 29.91 -10.33 -28.99
N SER A 251 31.16 -9.96 -29.31
CA SER A 251 32.22 -10.92 -29.61
C SER A 251 33.51 -10.45 -28.96
N TYR A 252 34.00 -11.24 -28.01
CA TYR A 252 35.24 -11.01 -27.27
C TYR A 252 36.40 -11.87 -27.79
N GLY A 253 36.22 -12.55 -28.92
CA GLY A 253 37.23 -13.47 -29.46
C GLY A 253 37.61 -14.63 -28.53
N GLY A 254 36.75 -14.96 -27.56
CA GLY A 254 37.04 -15.95 -26.51
C GLY A 254 37.90 -15.45 -25.34
N GLY A 255 38.22 -14.14 -25.27
CA GLY A 255 38.98 -13.56 -24.17
C GLY A 255 38.21 -13.46 -22.85
N ASP A 256 38.95 -13.44 -21.74
CA ASP A 256 38.46 -13.24 -20.37
C ASP A 256 39.19 -12.04 -19.74
N GLY A 257 38.45 -11.12 -19.11
CA GLY A 257 39.01 -9.85 -18.60
C GLY A 257 39.37 -8.83 -19.67
N VAL A 258 38.79 -8.91 -20.87
CA VAL A 258 39.22 -8.11 -22.04
C VAL A 258 38.31 -6.92 -22.33
N ILE A 259 38.90 -5.90 -22.98
CA ILE A 259 38.18 -4.79 -23.60
C ILE A 259 38.12 -5.02 -25.12
N GLY A 260 36.91 -5.23 -25.64
CA GLY A 260 36.65 -5.28 -27.08
C GLY A 260 36.27 -3.90 -27.61
N ILE A 261 36.87 -3.47 -28.71
CA ILE A 261 36.54 -2.22 -29.40
C ILE A 261 36.11 -2.57 -30.82
N ARG A 262 34.85 -2.28 -31.16
CA ARG A 262 34.37 -2.45 -32.55
C ARG A 262 35.06 -1.41 -33.45
N ASN A 263 35.36 -1.81 -34.69
CA ASN A 263 35.75 -0.85 -35.73
C ASN A 263 34.74 0.30 -35.81
N ALA A 264 35.27 1.53 -35.83
CA ALA A 264 34.48 2.74 -35.98
C ALA A 264 33.75 2.71 -37.33
N THR A 265 32.43 2.89 -37.32
CA THR A 265 31.64 3.09 -38.56
C THR A 265 31.94 4.44 -39.19
N THR A 266 32.30 5.41 -38.36
CA THR A 266 32.74 6.75 -38.76
C THR A 266 34.06 7.03 -38.05
N VAL A 267 35.16 7.08 -38.80
CA VAL A 267 36.48 7.39 -38.25
C VAL A 267 36.52 8.83 -37.74
N PRO A 268 37.06 9.11 -36.54
CA PRO A 268 37.16 10.47 -36.02
C PRO A 268 37.98 11.38 -36.96
N THR A 269 37.38 12.48 -37.44
CA THR A 269 38.03 13.47 -38.34
C THR A 269 38.37 14.81 -37.67
N SER A 270 37.80 15.09 -36.50
CA SER A 270 38.05 16.32 -35.72
C SER A 270 38.98 16.06 -34.54
N ASP A 271 39.81 17.06 -34.21
CA ASP A 271 40.74 16.97 -33.09
C ASP A 271 40.03 17.20 -31.74
N PRO A 272 40.27 16.36 -30.73
CA PRO A 272 39.73 16.57 -29.40
C PRO A 272 40.42 17.76 -28.73
N ALA A 273 39.65 18.58 -28.01
CA ALA A 273 40.19 19.75 -27.30
C ALA A 273 41.11 19.38 -26.12
N ASN A 274 40.95 18.19 -25.54
CA ASN A 274 41.80 17.64 -24.48
C ASN A 274 41.80 16.10 -24.54
N GLY A 275 42.87 15.45 -24.05
CA GLY A 275 43.02 14.00 -24.08
C GLY A 275 43.18 13.45 -25.50
N GLY A 276 42.39 12.46 -25.86
CA GLY A 276 42.36 11.91 -27.22
C GLY A 276 41.26 10.88 -27.42
N VAL A 277 41.16 10.35 -28.63
CA VAL A 277 40.13 9.37 -29.02
C VAL A 277 40.81 8.05 -29.36
N LEU A 278 40.55 7.00 -28.56
CA LEU A 278 40.93 5.62 -28.84
C LEU A 278 39.83 4.97 -29.68
N TYR A 279 40.19 4.38 -30.82
CA TYR A 279 39.24 3.72 -31.71
C TYR A 279 39.91 2.57 -32.47
N ALA A 280 39.09 1.67 -33.03
CA ALA A 280 39.56 0.65 -33.95
C ALA A 280 39.17 1.02 -35.38
N GLU A 281 40.03 0.75 -36.36
CA GLU A 281 39.73 0.90 -37.79
C GLU A 281 40.39 -0.25 -38.55
N GLY A 282 39.59 -1.02 -39.30
CA GLY A 282 40.10 -2.17 -40.03
C GLY A 282 40.75 -3.25 -39.14
N GLY A 283 40.42 -3.30 -37.85
CA GLY A 283 41.04 -4.20 -36.86
C GLY A 283 42.24 -3.60 -36.13
N ALA A 284 42.85 -2.53 -36.64
CA ALA A 284 43.96 -1.84 -35.99
C ALA A 284 43.47 -0.91 -34.87
N LEU A 285 44.19 -0.88 -33.74
CA LEU A 285 43.92 0.02 -32.64
C LEU A 285 44.65 1.35 -32.88
N LYS A 286 43.91 2.47 -32.82
CA LYS A 286 44.42 3.81 -33.12
C LYS A 286 44.05 4.82 -32.04
N TRP A 287 44.90 5.83 -31.89
CA TRP A 287 44.70 6.98 -31.01
C TRP A 287 44.84 8.29 -31.77
N ARG A 288 43.83 9.17 -31.68
CA ARG A 288 43.90 10.54 -32.18
C ARG A 288 44.14 11.52 -31.04
N GLY A 289 45.28 12.21 -31.06
CA GLY A 289 45.61 13.27 -30.11
C GLY A 289 45.03 14.64 -30.48
N PRO A 290 45.18 15.65 -29.60
CA PRO A 290 44.61 16.99 -29.78
C PRO A 290 45.33 17.82 -30.84
N SER A 291 46.52 17.40 -31.27
CA SER A 291 47.28 18.01 -32.38
C SER A 291 46.93 17.43 -33.75
N GLY A 292 45.95 16.53 -33.82
CA GLY A 292 45.57 15.81 -35.04
C GLY A 292 46.48 14.66 -35.43
N ALA A 293 47.53 14.38 -34.66
CA ALA A 293 48.32 13.17 -34.83
C ALA A 293 47.45 11.93 -34.57
N VAL A 294 47.45 11.00 -35.54
CA VAL A 294 46.85 9.67 -35.40
C VAL A 294 47.98 8.67 -35.27
N THR A 295 48.02 7.98 -34.13
CA THR A 295 49.00 6.94 -33.82
C THR A 295 48.31 5.58 -33.92
N GLU A 296 48.82 4.70 -34.76
CA GLU A 296 48.49 3.28 -34.68
C GLU A 296 49.24 2.66 -33.50
N ILE A 297 48.48 2.07 -32.57
CA ILE A 297 49.00 1.44 -31.35
C ILE A 297 49.23 -0.05 -31.59
N GLY A 298 48.41 -0.69 -32.42
CA GLY A 298 48.55 -2.10 -32.78
C GLY A 298 47.90 -2.39 -34.13
N SER A 299 48.55 -3.26 -34.91
CA SER A 299 48.04 -3.73 -36.20
C SER A 299 46.96 -4.80 -36.01
N ALA A 300 46.20 -5.05 -37.08
CA ALA A 300 45.26 -6.18 -37.17
C ALA A 300 46.00 -7.54 -37.25
#